data_AF-A0A382S3I4-F1
#
_entry.id   AF-A0A382S3I4-F1
#
_cell.length_a   1.000
_cell.length_b   1.000
_cell.length_c   1.000
_cell.angle_alpha   90.00
_cell.angle_beta   90.00
_cell.angle_gamma   90.00
#
_symmetry.space_group_name_H-M   'P 1'
#
loop_
_entity.id
_entity.type
_entity.pdbx_description
1 polymer ?
#
loop_
_entity_poly.entity_id
_entity_poly.type
_entity_poly.pdbx_seq_one_letter_code
_entity_poly.pdbx_strand_id
1 'polypeptide(L)'
;MPTYDYRCEKCGHEFEIMLPIARRTEPVETPCARESPVCGGEVKQIIVAASGLADPVRLGIRKPDDGFKDMMRRMKKNVHGAQDMDLNF
;
A
#
# COMPACT_ATOMS: atom_id res chain seq x y z
N MET A 1 -13.31 9.16 -15.20
CA MET A 1 -12.53 8.10 -15.88
C MET A 1 -11.26 7.90 -15.06
N PRO A 2 -10.92 6.69 -14.62
CA PRO A 2 -9.68 6.47 -13.86
C PRO A 2 -8.44 6.67 -14.73
N THR A 3 -7.38 7.20 -14.13
CA THR A 3 -6.03 7.23 -14.69
C THR A 3 -5.26 6.00 -14.23
N TYR A 4 -4.43 5.46 -15.11
CA TYR A 4 -3.56 4.34 -14.81
C TYR A 4 -2.13 4.68 -15.24
N ASP A 5 -1.19 4.32 -14.38
CA ASP A 5 0.24 4.53 -14.59
C ASP A 5 0.84 3.25 -15.17
N TYR A 6 1.64 3.38 -16.22
CA TYR A 6 2.31 2.26 -16.86
C TYR A 6 3.80 2.54 -16.99
N ARG A 7 4.59 1.47 -16.92
CA ARG A 7 6.04 1.52 -17.05
C ARG A 7 6.56 0.46 -18.00
N CYS A 8 7.42 0.85 -18.93
CA CYS A 8 8.17 -0.09 -19.76
C CYS A 8 9.42 -0.60 -19.01
N GLU A 9 9.61 -1.92 -18.94
CA GLU A 9 10.77 -2.49 -18.22
C GLU A 9 12.10 -2.28 -18.96
N LYS A 10 12.07 -2.20 -20.30
CA LYS A 10 13.29 -2.07 -21.11
C LYS A 10 13.81 -0.62 -21.19
N CYS A 11 12.94 0.36 -21.40
CA CYS A 11 13.34 1.77 -21.56
C CYS A 11 13.03 2.64 -20.34
N GLY A 12 12.39 2.09 -19.30
CA GLY A 12 12.06 2.81 -18.08
C GLY A 12 11.05 3.95 -18.27
N HIS A 13 10.37 4.02 -19.42
CA HIS A 13 9.34 5.04 -19.65
C HIS A 13 8.17 4.84 -18.71
N GLU A 14 7.80 5.88 -17.98
CA GLU A 14 6.56 5.96 -17.23
C GLU A 14 5.59 6.91 -17.94
N PHE A 15 4.34 6.47 -18.11
CA PHE A 15 3.30 7.27 -18.74
C PHE A 15 1.94 6.99 -18.11
N GLU A 16 1.08 8.01 -18.10
CA GLU A 16 -0.26 7.94 -17.52
C GLU A 16 -1.31 8.00 -18.63
N ILE A 17 -2.31 7.11 -18.59
CA ILE A 17 -3.41 7.11 -19.56
C ILE A 17 -4.75 6.98 -18.83
N MET A 18 -5.72 7.80 -19.25
CA MET A 18 -7.12 7.66 -18.86
C MET A 18 -7.80 6.57 -19.68
N LEU A 19 -8.16 5.45 -19.05
CA LEU A 19 -8.85 4.33 -19.69
C LEU A 19 -10.07 3.92 -18.86
N PRO A 20 -11.15 3.44 -19.48
CA PRO A 20 -12.19 2.73 -18.74
C PRO A 20 -11.61 1.45 -18.14
N ILE A 21 -12.15 1.01 -17.00
CA ILE A 21 -11.62 -0.17 -16.27
C ILE A 21 -11.60 -1.45 -17.12
N ALA A 22 -12.50 -1.56 -18.10
CA ALA A 22 -12.56 -2.66 -19.05
C ALA A 22 -11.35 -2.72 -20.00
N ARG A 23 -10.65 -1.60 -20.21
CA ARG A 23 -9.54 -1.45 -21.17
C ARG A 23 -8.18 -1.22 -20.52
N ARG A 24 -8.08 -1.39 -19.19
CA ARG A 24 -6.83 -1.20 -18.45
C ARG A 24 -5.70 -2.14 -18.87
N THR A 25 -6.03 -3.28 -19.50
CA THR A 25 -5.03 -4.26 -19.96
C THR A 25 -4.52 -3.96 -21.37
N GLU A 26 -5.20 -3.13 -22.15
CA GLU A 26 -4.80 -2.81 -23.52
C GLU A 26 -3.35 -2.29 -23.62
N PRO A 27 -2.87 -1.38 -22.75
CA PRO A 27 -1.50 -0.87 -22.81
C PRO A 27 -0.43 -1.91 -22.43
N VAL A 28 -0.81 -3.00 -21.77
CA VAL A 28 0.08 -4.11 -21.38
C VAL A 28 0.26 -5.10 -22.54
N GLU A 29 -0.82 -5.33 -23.31
CA GLU A 29 -0.81 -6.19 -24.50
C GLU A 29 -0.09 -5.53 -25.69
N THR A 30 -0.06 -4.19 -25.73
CA THR A 30 0.67 -3.46 -26.77
C THR A 30 2.13 -3.24 -26.38
N PRO A 31 3.11 -3.60 -27.23
CA PRO A 31 4.52 -3.32 -26.97
C PRO A 31 4.77 -1.80 -26.93
N CYS A 32 5.78 -1.39 -26.16
CA CYS A 32 6.13 0.02 -26.01
C CYS A 32 6.35 0.71 -27.38
N ALA A 33 5.46 1.64 -27.73
CA ALA A 33 5.42 2.36 -29.01
C ALA A 33 6.34 3.59 -29.08
N ARG A 34 7.27 3.77 -28.14
CA ARG A 34 8.25 4.86 -28.24
C ARG A 34 9.18 4.64 -29.42
N GLU A 35 9.32 5.68 -30.22
CA GLU A 35 10.16 5.70 -31.40
C GLU A 35 11.64 5.96 -31.07
N SER A 36 12.48 5.06 -31.60
CA SER A 36 13.93 5.13 -31.77
C SER A 36 14.83 4.61 -30.63
N PRO A 37 15.29 3.34 -30.70
CA PRO A 37 14.82 2.21 -31.50
C PRO A 37 13.48 1.68 -30.97
N VAL A 38 12.70 0.97 -31.78
CA VAL A 38 11.48 0.28 -31.32
C VAL A 38 11.85 -0.58 -30.13
N CYS A 39 11.48 -0.11 -28.93
CA CYS A 39 11.91 -0.75 -27.70
C CYS A 39 11.37 -2.18 -27.63
N GLY A 40 10.14 -2.38 -28.12
CA GLY A 40 9.47 -3.69 -28.11
C GLY A 40 9.47 -4.28 -26.70
N GLY A 41 9.47 -3.43 -25.68
CA GLY A 41 9.53 -3.82 -24.28
C GLY A 41 8.14 -4.09 -23.74
N GLU A 42 8.07 -5.03 -22.81
CA GLU A 42 6.87 -5.29 -22.03
C GLU A 42 6.55 -4.07 -21.16
N VAL A 43 5.28 -3.67 -21.21
CA VAL A 43 4.74 -2.57 -20.41
C VAL A 43 3.98 -3.19 -19.26
N LYS A 44 4.27 -2.77 -18.03
CA LYS A 44 3.54 -3.20 -16.84
C LYS A 44 2.80 -2.02 -16.23
N GLN A 45 1.60 -2.27 -15.73
CA GLN A 45 0.90 -1.28 -14.93
C GLN A 45 1.62 -1.13 -13.58
N ILE A 46 1.93 0.11 -13.21
CA ILE A 46 2.52 0.43 -11.91
C ILE A 46 1.48 1.17 -11.06
N ILE A 47 1.65 1.08 -9.74
CA ILE A 47 0.88 1.87 -8.78
C ILE A 47 1.91 2.78 -8.12
N VAL A 48 2.05 4.01 -8.62
CA VAL A 48 3.07 4.96 -8.15
C VAL A 48 2.79 5.40 -6.72
N ALA A 49 1.51 5.61 -6.40
CA ALA A 49 1.07 5.99 -5.07
C ALA A 49 -0.21 5.23 -4.70
N ALA A 50 -0.06 4.16 -3.93
CA ALA A 50 -1.18 3.65 -3.14
C ALA A 50 -1.37 4.61 -1.96
N SER A 51 -2.52 5.28 -1.87
CA SER A 51 -2.90 5.97 -0.64
C SER A 51 -2.82 4.93 0.48
N GLY A 52 -1.97 5.17 1.49
CA GLY A 52 -1.81 4.23 2.58
C GLY A 52 -3.17 3.95 3.21
N LEU A 53 -3.70 2.74 3.02
CA LEU A 53 -4.85 2.26 3.77
C LEU A 53 -4.36 2.09 5.20
N ALA A 54 -4.56 3.14 5.98
CA ALA A 54 -4.02 3.21 7.32
C ALA A 54 -5.02 2.55 8.26
N ASP A 55 -4.67 1.34 8.71
CA ASP A 55 -5.45 0.62 9.71
C ASP A 55 -5.48 1.45 11.00
N PRO A 56 -6.67 1.87 11.49
CA PRO A 56 -6.79 2.70 12.69
C PRO A 56 -6.21 2.03 13.94
N VAL A 57 -6.07 0.70 13.95
CA VAL A 57 -5.39 -0.05 15.01
C VAL A 57 -3.87 0.16 14.93
N ARG A 58 -3.28 0.06 13.74
CA ARG A 58 -1.84 0.27 13.52
C ARG A 58 -1.42 1.73 13.68
N LEU A 59 -2.31 2.66 13.37
CA LEU A 59 -2.08 4.08 13.61
C LEU A 59 -2.29 4.52 15.07
N GLY A 60 -2.73 3.62 15.96
CA GLY A 60 -3.00 3.96 17.36
C GLY A 60 -4.20 4.92 17.55
N ILE A 61 -5.02 5.11 16.52
CA ILE A 61 -6.22 5.96 16.58
C ILE A 61 -7.33 5.26 17.37
N ARG A 62 -7.42 3.93 17.25
CA ARG A 62 -8.40 3.13 18.00
C ARG A 62 -7.82 2.66 19.32
N LYS A 63 -8.43 3.09 20.43
CA LYS A 63 -8.09 2.58 21.77
C LYS A 63 -8.35 1.07 21.84
N PRO A 64 -7.51 0.30 22.56
CA PRO A 64 -7.74 -1.12 22.79
C PRO A 64 -9.05 -1.37 23.54
N ASP A 65 -9.69 -2.51 23.25
CA ASP A 65 -10.93 -2.93 23.93
C ASP A 65 -10.71 -3.20 25.43
N ASP A 66 -11.76 -3.12 26.23
CA ASP A 66 -11.65 -3.18 27.70
C ASP A 66 -11.18 -4.55 28.22
N GLY A 67 -11.46 -5.64 27.50
CA GLY A 67 -10.92 -6.96 27.83
C GLY A 67 -9.39 -7.03 27.74
N PHE A 68 -8.80 -6.34 26.75
CA PHE A 68 -7.35 -6.24 26.61
C PHE A 68 -6.74 -5.44 27.77
N LYS A 69 -7.38 -4.33 28.17
CA LYS A 69 -6.95 -3.53 29.32
C LYS A 69 -7.01 -4.32 30.62
N ASP A 70 -8.03 -5.14 30.84
CA ASP A 70 -8.14 -5.98 32.04
C ASP A 70 -7.01 -7.01 32.12
N MET A 71 -6.67 -7.63 30.98
CA MET A 71 -5.54 -8.57 30.91
C MET A 71 -4.20 -7.89 31.21
N MET A 72 -3.97 -6.69 30.66
CA MET A 72 -2.76 -5.89 30.96
C MET A 72 -2.67 -5.51 32.44
N ARG A 73 -3.79 -5.15 33.08
CA ARG A 73 -3.84 -4.88 34.53
C ARG A 73 -3.51 -6.11 35.36
N ARG A 74 -3.97 -7.30 34.96
CA ARG A 74 -3.63 -8.57 35.62
C ARG A 74 -2.14 -8.89 35.47
N MET A 75 -1.57 -8.71 34.29
CA MET A 75 -0.14 -8.93 34.05
C MET A 75 0.73 -7.99 34.90
N LYS A 76 0.37 -6.70 35.00
CA LYS A 76 1.05 -5.72 35.87
C LYS A 76 1.07 -6.15 37.35
N LYS A 77 0.02 -6.82 37.82
CA LYS A 77 -0.07 -7.31 39.22
C LYS A 77 0.72 -8.60 39.45
N ASN A 78 0.79 -9.48 38.45
CA ASN A 78 1.28 -10.85 38.62
C ASN A 78 2.75 -11.05 38.19
N VAL A 79 3.33 -10.12 37.42
CA VAL A 79 4.71 -10.23 36.92
C VAL A 79 5.62 -9.26 37.68
N HIS A 80 6.66 -9.80 38.33
CA HIS A 80 7.67 -9.00 39.02
C HIS A 80 8.48 -8.20 37.96
N GLY A 81 8.52 -6.87 38.11
CA GLY A 81 9.17 -5.96 37.15
C GLY A 81 8.22 -5.21 36.19
N ALA A 82 6.94 -5.58 36.12
CA ALA A 82 5.94 -4.86 35.33
C ALA A 82 5.29 -3.67 36.08
N GLN A 83 5.70 -3.44 37.33
CA GLN A 83 5.06 -2.48 38.25
C GLN A 83 5.27 -1.02 37.82
N ASP A 84 6.38 -0.73 37.15
CA ASP A 84 6.78 0.61 36.70
C ASP A 84 6.25 0.97 35.30
N MET A 85 5.45 0.10 34.67
CA MET A 85 4.92 0.34 33.33
C MET A 85 3.65 1.21 33.38
N ASP A 86 3.71 2.41 32.80
CA ASP A 86 2.58 3.34 32.71
C ASP A 86 1.61 2.93 31.59
N LEU A 87 0.46 2.39 31.98
CA LEU A 87 -0.61 1.98 31.06
C LEU A 87 -1.50 3.18 30.69
N ASN A 88 -0.95 4.14 29.94
CA ASN A 88 -1.71 5.26 29.38
C ASN A 88 -2.28 4.89 28.01
N PHE A 89 -3.46 4.25 28.00
CA PHE A 89 -4.24 3.90 26.80
C PHE A 89 -5.38 4.88 26.51
#